data_AF-A0A7C5GVR8-F1
#
_entry.id   AF-A0A7C5GVR8-F1
#
_cell.length_a   1.000
_cell.length_b   1.000
_cell.length_c   1.000
_cell.angle_alpha   90.00
_cell.angle_beta   90.00
_cell.angle_gamma   90.00
#
_symmetry.space_group_name_H-M   'P 1'
#
loop_
_entity.id
_entity.type
_entity.pdbx_description
1 polymer ?
#
loop_
_entity_poly.entity_id
_entity_poly.type
_entity_poly.pdbx_seq_one_letter_code
_entity_poly.pdbx_strand_id
1 'polypeptide(L)'
;MEKAKPAKKKELEKLDPVKVTPGEAVGVVCAQSIGEPGTQMTLNTKHFAGVSEVNITLGLPRIIEVLDARKSPSTPSMKIYVKSAYQTEPKIREVAAKILELSCEDVTRFSSIDISNMTLVLELDPERLNNYYITTKEVVSALKSRLGKKIEIHYSKNTVEIRDKKASVRDLYKLRAKVLSIVVRGIKGIKQVLPVKVHGEWVIQTAGTNLKAVLELPEVDPTRTISNDLWEVYNVLGIEAARKLI
;
A
#
# COMPACT_ATOMS: atom_id res chain seq x y z
N MET A 1 -34.34 -44.81 14.04
CA MET A 1 -34.83 -43.74 14.94
C MET A 1 -33.93 -43.71 16.17
N GLU A 2 -32.81 -43.02 16.06
CA GLU A 2 -31.80 -42.93 17.11
C GLU A 2 -32.20 -41.78 18.06
N LYS A 3 -32.55 -42.13 19.31
CA LYS A 3 -32.93 -41.17 20.35
C LYS A 3 -31.74 -40.25 20.63
N ALA A 4 -31.78 -39.01 20.16
CA ALA A 4 -30.82 -37.99 20.54
C ALA A 4 -30.77 -37.87 22.07
N LYS A 5 -29.57 -38.06 22.63
CA LYS A 5 -29.25 -38.03 24.06
C LYS A 5 -29.91 -36.84 24.77
N PRO A 6 -30.47 -37.01 25.98
CA PRO A 6 -31.23 -35.98 26.72
C PRO A 6 -30.44 -34.68 27.00
N ALA A 7 -29.11 -34.73 26.93
CA ALA A 7 -28.24 -33.56 27.03
C ALA A 7 -28.43 -32.56 25.87
N LYS A 8 -28.55 -33.04 24.62
CA LYS A 8 -28.75 -32.16 23.44
C LYS A 8 -30.12 -31.47 23.46
N LYS A 9 -31.16 -32.12 24.02
CA LYS A 9 -32.50 -31.51 24.19
C LYS A 9 -32.49 -30.34 25.16
N LYS A 10 -31.79 -30.45 26.29
CA LYS A 10 -31.62 -29.36 27.25
C LYS A 10 -30.80 -28.19 26.69
N GLU A 11 -29.86 -28.45 25.78
CA GLU A 11 -29.12 -27.39 25.07
C GLU A 11 -30.00 -26.68 24.02
N LEU A 12 -30.84 -27.43 23.29
CA LEU A 12 -31.79 -26.87 22.33
C LEU A 12 -32.88 -26.01 23.00
N GLU A 13 -33.41 -26.43 24.17
CA GLU A 13 -34.37 -25.63 24.96
C GLU A 13 -33.78 -24.31 25.46
N LYS A 14 -32.45 -24.23 25.65
CA LYS A 14 -31.76 -22.98 26.00
C LYS A 14 -31.58 -22.04 24.80
N LEU A 15 -31.66 -22.55 23.57
CA LEU A 15 -31.49 -21.77 22.33
C LEU A 15 -32.79 -21.11 21.86
N ASP A 16 -33.95 -21.71 22.17
CA ASP A 16 -35.25 -21.17 21.78
C ASP A 16 -35.58 -19.77 22.34
N PRO A 17 -35.25 -19.40 23.60
CA PRO A 17 -35.43 -18.03 24.09
C PRO A 17 -34.39 -17.02 23.59
N VAL A 18 -33.33 -17.47 22.90
CA VAL A 18 -32.23 -16.59 22.42
C VAL A 18 -32.52 -16.05 21.01
N LYS A 19 -33.55 -16.57 20.34
CA LYS A 19 -33.94 -16.11 19.00
C LYS A 19 -34.57 -14.72 19.09
N VAL A 20 -34.26 -13.86 18.12
CA VAL A 20 -34.92 -12.57 17.98
C VAL A 20 -36.42 -12.77 17.71
N THR A 21 -37.25 -12.00 18.39
CA THR A 21 -38.70 -12.03 18.18
C THR A 21 -39.04 -11.54 16.78
N PRO A 22 -39.86 -12.27 16.00
CA PRO A 22 -40.35 -11.78 14.72
C PRO A 22 -41.08 -10.45 14.88
N GLY A 23 -40.78 -9.48 14.02
CA GLY A 23 -41.39 -8.14 14.06
C GLY A 23 -40.56 -7.08 14.81
N GLU A 24 -39.44 -7.46 15.43
CA GLU A 24 -38.53 -6.50 16.07
C GLU A 24 -37.88 -5.56 15.04
N ALA A 25 -37.76 -4.27 15.39
CA ALA A 25 -37.20 -3.24 14.52
C ALA A 25 -35.65 -3.25 14.51
N VAL A 26 -35.05 -4.37 14.12
CA VAL A 26 -33.60 -4.61 14.20
C VAL A 26 -32.75 -3.53 13.52
N GLY A 27 -33.23 -2.95 12.40
CA GLY A 27 -32.51 -1.89 11.70
C GLY A 27 -32.34 -0.61 12.53
N VAL A 28 -33.38 -0.21 13.28
CA VAL A 28 -33.35 1.00 14.12
C VAL A 28 -32.44 0.78 15.32
N VAL A 29 -32.58 -0.38 15.97
CA VAL A 29 -31.74 -0.74 17.13
C VAL A 29 -30.27 -0.82 16.71
N CYS A 30 -29.95 -1.50 15.61
CA CYS A 30 -28.57 -1.58 15.10
C CYS A 30 -28.00 -0.20 14.76
N ALA A 31 -28.77 0.66 14.08
CA ALA A 31 -28.32 2.01 13.73
C ALA A 31 -28.04 2.88 14.96
N GLN A 32 -28.89 2.78 16.00
CA GLN A 32 -28.66 3.48 17.27
C GLN A 32 -27.43 2.94 17.99
N SER A 33 -27.31 1.61 18.12
CA SER A 33 -26.20 0.97 18.83
C SER A 33 -24.84 1.23 18.20
N ILE A 34 -24.73 1.33 16.87
CA ILE A 34 -23.46 1.68 16.20
C ILE A 34 -23.16 3.19 16.27
N GLY A 35 -24.19 4.04 16.27
CA GLY A 35 -24.06 5.49 16.23
C GLY A 35 -23.82 6.15 17.60
N GLU A 36 -24.43 5.62 18.67
CA GLU A 36 -24.30 6.13 20.04
C GLU A 36 -22.84 6.29 20.52
N PRO A 37 -21.94 5.28 20.36
CA PRO A 37 -20.55 5.44 20.77
C PRO A 37 -19.78 6.45 19.91
N GLY A 38 -20.27 6.78 18.71
CA GLY A 38 -19.62 7.74 17.80
C GLY A 38 -19.43 9.11 18.45
N THR A 39 -20.38 9.55 19.29
CA THR A 39 -20.26 10.81 20.05
C THR A 39 -19.13 10.75 21.09
N GLN A 40 -18.94 9.59 21.73
CA GLN A 40 -17.92 9.34 22.75
C GLN A 40 -16.53 9.12 22.15
N MET A 41 -16.42 8.69 20.90
CA MET A 41 -15.15 8.41 20.21
C MET A 41 -14.36 9.67 19.79
N THR A 42 -14.94 10.87 19.94
CA THR A 42 -14.34 12.14 19.49
C THR A 42 -13.04 12.51 20.25
N LEU A 43 -12.84 12.00 21.47
CA LEU A 43 -11.76 12.45 22.37
C LEU A 43 -10.51 11.55 22.44
N ASN A 44 -10.50 10.36 21.83
CA ASN A 44 -9.50 9.31 22.16
C ASN A 44 -8.33 9.09 21.16
N THR A 45 -8.02 10.00 20.22
CA THR A 45 -7.16 9.64 19.07
C THR A 45 -5.92 10.51 18.80
N LYS A 46 -5.46 11.37 19.71
CA LYS A 46 -4.32 12.28 19.40
C LYS A 46 -3.01 12.07 20.16
N HIS A 47 -2.89 11.05 21.01
CA HIS A 47 -1.65 10.79 21.77
C HIS A 47 -1.03 9.41 21.55
N PHE A 48 -1.00 8.91 20.30
CA PHE A 48 -0.04 7.86 19.92
C PHE A 48 1.24 8.49 19.37
N ALA A 49 1.90 9.31 20.18
CA ALA A 49 3.21 9.86 19.86
C ALA A 49 4.28 8.80 20.15
N GLY A 50 4.62 7.96 19.17
CA GLY A 50 5.89 7.20 19.25
C GLY A 50 5.93 5.75 18.74
N VAL A 51 4.84 5.19 18.21
CA VAL A 51 4.91 3.85 17.61
C VAL A 51 5.10 4.00 16.11
N SER A 52 6.08 3.30 15.54
CA SER A 52 6.40 3.23 14.09
C SER A 52 5.31 2.54 13.26
N GLU A 53 4.05 2.69 13.65
CA GLU A 53 2.91 2.24 12.88
C GLU A 53 2.61 3.27 11.79
N VAL A 54 2.32 2.79 10.59
CA VAL A 54 1.86 3.62 9.47
C VAL A 54 0.68 4.47 9.98
N ASN A 55 0.71 5.78 9.73
CA ASN A 55 -0.37 6.69 10.12
C ASN A 55 -1.69 6.26 9.46
N ILE A 56 -2.44 5.40 10.13
CA ILE A 56 -3.77 4.95 9.75
C ILE A 56 -4.76 5.91 10.40
N THR A 57 -5.79 6.32 9.67
CA THR A 57 -6.93 7.06 10.22
C THR A 57 -7.60 6.17 11.27
N LEU A 58 -7.46 6.54 12.54
CA LEU A 58 -8.07 5.83 13.66
C LEU A 58 -9.36 6.54 14.10
N GLY A 59 -10.33 5.75 14.54
CA GLY A 59 -11.56 6.24 15.18
C GLY A 59 -12.69 6.62 14.22
N LEU A 60 -13.45 7.65 14.58
CA LEU A 60 -14.69 8.05 13.91
C LEU A 60 -14.53 8.39 12.41
N PRO A 61 -13.47 9.12 11.96
CA PRO A 61 -13.31 9.41 10.54
C PRO A 61 -13.25 8.15 9.67
N ARG A 62 -12.69 7.07 10.20
CA ARG A 62 -12.61 5.80 9.48
C ARG A 62 -13.96 5.10 9.36
N ILE A 63 -14.79 5.16 10.41
CA ILE A 63 -16.15 4.61 10.38
C ILE A 63 -16.97 5.33 9.29
N ILE A 64 -16.86 6.67 9.22
CA ILE A 64 -17.54 7.48 8.19
C ILE A 64 -17.06 7.09 6.80
N GLU A 65 -15.75 6.92 6.57
CA GLU A 65 -15.22 6.51 5.27
C GLU A 65 -15.74 5.15 4.79
N VAL A 66 -15.87 4.19 5.70
CA VAL A 66 -16.38 2.85 5.41
C VAL A 66 -17.88 2.90 5.13
N LEU A 67 -18.65 3.63 5.95
CA LEU A 67 -20.09 3.78 5.80
C LEU A 67 -20.48 4.51 4.50
N ASP A 68 -19.75 5.58 4.16
CA ASP A 68 -19.96 6.36 2.93
C ASP A 68 -19.43 5.65 1.67
N ALA A 69 -18.82 4.47 1.82
CA ALA A 69 -18.18 3.72 0.74
C ALA A 69 -17.24 4.59 -0.12
N ARG A 70 -16.38 5.37 0.53
CA ARG A 70 -15.52 6.34 -0.15
C ARG A 70 -14.60 5.65 -1.17
N LYS A 71 -14.54 6.19 -2.40
CA LYS A 71 -13.74 5.62 -3.51
C LYS A 71 -12.26 5.43 -3.19
N SER A 72 -11.70 6.34 -2.42
CA SER A 72 -10.32 6.28 -1.97
C SER A 72 -10.28 6.65 -0.49
N PRO A 73 -9.77 5.77 0.39
CA PRO A 73 -9.62 6.09 1.81
C PRO A 73 -8.54 7.17 1.99
N SER A 74 -8.61 7.96 3.07
CA SER A 74 -7.61 9.01 3.31
C SER A 74 -6.23 8.43 3.65
N THR A 75 -6.20 7.25 4.27
CA THR A 75 -4.95 6.53 4.60
C THR A 75 -5.04 5.07 4.14
N PRO A 76 -4.79 4.80 2.86
CA PRO A 76 -4.71 3.44 2.35
C PRO A 76 -3.54 2.69 3.01
N SER A 77 -3.77 1.46 3.43
CA SER A 77 -2.74 0.59 3.99
C SER A 77 -3.01 -0.88 3.67
N MET A 78 -1.94 -1.65 3.53
CA MET A 78 -2.01 -3.10 3.35
C MET A 78 -1.14 -3.82 4.37
N LYS A 79 -1.57 -5.02 4.73
CA LYS A 79 -0.79 -6.01 5.47
C LYS A 79 -0.49 -7.17 4.52
N ILE A 80 0.76 -7.23 4.10
CA ILE A 80 1.25 -8.20 3.13
C ILE A 80 1.93 -9.32 3.89
N TYR A 81 1.36 -10.51 3.78
CA TYR A 81 1.95 -11.72 4.32
C TYR A 81 2.88 -12.33 3.27
N VAL A 82 4.01 -12.84 3.73
CA VAL A 82 5.02 -13.43 2.86
C VAL A 82 5.04 -14.93 3.10
N LYS A 83 5.31 -15.71 2.05
CA LYS A 83 5.41 -17.18 2.15
C LYS A 83 6.52 -17.58 3.12
N SER A 84 6.37 -18.75 3.75
CA SER A 84 7.30 -19.27 4.77
C SER A 84 8.76 -19.37 4.31
N ALA A 85 9.00 -19.56 3.01
CA ALA A 85 10.34 -19.60 2.42
C ALA A 85 11.13 -18.27 2.50
N TYR A 86 10.45 -17.14 2.76
CA TYR A 86 11.01 -15.79 2.77
C TYR A 86 10.89 -15.10 4.14
N GLN A 87 10.59 -15.86 5.20
CA GLN A 87 10.38 -15.35 6.57
C GLN A 87 11.70 -14.99 7.30
N THR A 88 12.79 -14.78 6.57
CA THR A 88 14.10 -14.39 7.12
C THR A 88 14.30 -12.87 6.97
N GLU A 89 14.93 -12.23 7.96
CA GLU A 89 15.17 -10.78 8.00
C GLU A 89 15.86 -10.16 6.75
N PRO A 90 16.87 -10.79 6.10
CA PRO A 90 17.43 -10.23 4.86
C PRO A 90 16.43 -10.33 3.69
N LYS A 91 15.73 -11.45 3.56
CA LYS A 91 14.78 -11.69 2.46
C LYS A 91 13.55 -10.80 2.55
N ILE A 92 13.03 -10.53 3.76
CA ILE A 92 11.89 -9.64 3.92
C ILE A 92 12.24 -8.20 3.51
N ARG A 93 13.48 -7.79 3.75
CA ARG A 93 13.98 -6.46 3.38
C ARG A 93 14.13 -6.33 1.85
N GLU A 94 14.59 -7.39 1.19
CA GLU A 94 14.61 -7.46 -0.27
C GLU A 94 13.19 -7.40 -0.87
N VAL A 95 12.24 -8.15 -0.31
CA VAL A 95 10.84 -8.12 -0.76
C VAL A 95 10.22 -6.75 -0.52
N ALA A 96 10.50 -6.13 0.64
CA ALA A 96 10.05 -4.76 0.93
C ALA A 96 10.58 -3.74 -0.07
N ALA A 97 11.87 -3.84 -0.45
CA ALA A 97 12.49 -2.99 -1.47
C ALA A 97 11.89 -3.20 -2.87
N LYS A 98 11.42 -4.43 -3.19
CA LYS A 98 10.70 -4.69 -4.45
C LYS A 98 9.29 -4.12 -4.48
N ILE A 99 8.63 -4.02 -3.33
CA ILE A 99 7.25 -3.53 -3.23
C ILE A 99 7.21 -2.00 -3.22
N LEU A 100 8.17 -1.36 -2.54
CA LEU A 100 8.26 0.10 -2.42
C LEU A 100 8.30 0.79 -3.78
N GLU A 101 7.40 1.75 -4.01
CA GLU A 101 7.45 2.62 -5.17
C GLU A 101 8.68 3.52 -5.07
N LEU A 102 9.65 3.27 -5.95
CA LEU A 102 10.86 4.09 -6.02
C LEU A 102 10.79 4.99 -7.25
N SER A 103 10.60 6.28 -7.00
CA SER A 103 10.68 7.29 -8.05
C SER A 103 12.14 7.68 -8.32
N CYS A 104 12.40 8.27 -9.49
CA CYS A 104 13.71 8.86 -9.75
C CYS A 104 14.06 9.94 -8.72
N GLU A 105 13.09 10.69 -8.21
CA GLU A 105 13.28 11.69 -7.17
C GLU A 105 13.90 11.09 -5.90
N ASP A 106 13.42 9.93 -5.47
CA ASP A 106 13.90 9.26 -4.24
C ASP A 106 15.36 8.80 -4.36
N VAL A 107 15.85 8.50 -5.56
CA VAL A 107 17.22 8.04 -5.80
C VAL A 107 18.18 9.18 -6.11
N THR A 108 17.66 10.31 -6.59
CA THR A 108 18.48 11.47 -6.96
C THR A 108 18.83 12.35 -5.76
N ARG A 109 20.10 12.71 -5.64
CA ARG A 109 20.60 13.70 -4.68
C ARG A 109 20.30 15.12 -5.15
N PHE A 110 20.59 15.40 -6.43
CA PHE A 110 20.21 16.65 -7.06
C PHE A 110 20.03 16.47 -8.56
N SER A 111 19.21 17.35 -9.14
CA SER A 111 19.03 17.48 -10.57
C SER A 111 19.39 18.89 -11.00
N SER A 112 20.36 19.01 -11.90
CA SER A 112 20.79 20.28 -12.50
C SER A 112 20.48 20.27 -14.00
N ILE A 113 20.14 21.44 -14.52
CA ILE A 113 19.93 21.63 -15.95
C ILE A 113 21.12 22.45 -16.44
N ASP A 114 21.89 21.88 -17.36
CA ASP A 114 22.89 22.63 -18.10
C ASP A 114 22.22 23.22 -19.34
N ILE A 115 22.06 24.55 -19.30
CA ILE A 115 21.43 25.34 -20.36
C ILE A 115 22.32 25.38 -21.61
N SER A 116 23.65 25.29 -21.43
CA SER A 116 24.63 25.43 -22.52
C SER A 116 24.64 24.19 -23.41
N ASN A 117 24.58 23.01 -22.81
CA ASN A 117 24.58 21.73 -23.50
C ASN A 117 23.18 21.13 -23.71
N MET A 118 22.13 21.81 -23.23
CA MET A 118 20.75 21.32 -23.19
C MET A 118 20.66 19.90 -22.58
N THR A 119 21.37 19.70 -21.46
CA THR A 119 21.45 18.42 -20.78
C THR A 119 20.87 18.51 -19.37
N LEU A 120 20.02 17.56 -19.02
CA LEU A 120 19.60 17.32 -17.64
C LEU A 120 20.61 16.37 -17.00
N VAL A 121 21.26 16.82 -15.94
CA VAL A 121 22.21 16.03 -15.16
C VAL A 121 21.54 15.62 -13.86
N LEU A 122 21.48 14.31 -13.63
CA LEU A 122 20.98 13.72 -12.40
C LEU A 122 22.16 13.12 -11.64
N GLU A 123 22.43 13.60 -10.44
CA GLU A 123 23.34 12.91 -9.52
C GLU A 123 22.54 11.93 -8.67
N LEU A 124 22.86 10.65 -8.79
CA LEU A 124 22.29 9.56 -8.00
C LEU A 124 23.09 9.37 -6.72
N ASP A 125 22.38 9.09 -5.63
CA ASP A 125 22.99 8.82 -4.34
C ASP A 125 23.37 7.33 -4.20
N PRO A 126 24.66 6.99 -4.03
CA PRO A 126 25.11 5.60 -3.91
C PRO A 126 24.62 4.93 -2.63
N GLU A 127 24.37 5.68 -1.56
CA GLU A 127 23.84 5.11 -0.31
C GLU A 127 22.39 4.66 -0.50
N ARG A 128 21.58 5.47 -1.18
CA ARG A 128 20.19 5.12 -1.51
C ARG A 128 20.12 3.94 -2.47
N LEU A 129 20.98 3.90 -3.48
CA LEU A 129 21.09 2.76 -4.41
C LEU A 129 21.37 1.44 -3.68
N ASN A 130 22.29 1.46 -2.71
CA ASN A 130 22.61 0.29 -1.89
C ASN A 130 21.45 -0.14 -0.99
N ASN A 131 20.77 0.82 -0.35
CA ASN A 131 19.63 0.54 0.53
C ASN A 131 18.45 -0.11 -0.21
N TYR A 132 18.26 0.24 -1.48
CA TYR A 132 17.19 -0.31 -2.33
C TYR A 132 17.63 -1.51 -3.18
N TYR A 133 18.90 -1.95 -3.09
CA TYR A 133 19.47 -3.03 -3.91
C TYR A 133 19.29 -2.80 -5.42
N ILE A 134 19.47 -1.55 -5.88
CA ILE A 134 19.28 -1.17 -7.27
C ILE A 134 20.61 -0.82 -7.93
N THR A 135 20.76 -1.27 -9.17
CA THR A 135 21.92 -0.91 -9.99
C THR A 135 21.58 0.30 -10.87
N THR A 136 22.55 1.18 -11.12
CA THR A 136 22.41 2.31 -12.05
C THR A 136 21.96 1.89 -13.46
N LYS A 137 22.28 0.66 -13.88
CA LYS A 137 21.81 0.06 -15.12
C LYS A 137 20.28 -0.11 -15.17
N GLU A 138 19.65 -0.47 -14.06
CA GLU A 138 18.19 -0.62 -13.97
C GLU A 138 17.49 0.74 -14.03
N VAL A 139 18.08 1.76 -13.40
CA VAL A 139 17.59 3.14 -13.48
C VAL A 139 17.59 3.61 -14.95
N VAL A 140 18.69 3.36 -15.66
CA VAL A 140 18.82 3.73 -17.07
C VAL A 140 17.84 2.98 -17.97
N SER A 141 17.58 1.69 -17.73
CA SER A 141 16.60 0.92 -18.52
C SER A 141 15.16 1.37 -18.27
N ALA A 142 14.81 1.70 -17.02
CA ALA A 142 13.52 2.28 -16.67
C ALA A 142 13.32 3.65 -17.35
N LEU A 143 14.34 4.49 -17.31
CA LEU A 143 14.33 5.79 -17.99
C LEU A 143 14.17 5.62 -19.51
N LYS A 144 14.97 4.77 -20.17
CA LYS A 144 14.87 4.54 -21.63
C LYS A 144 13.51 4.04 -22.10
N SER A 145 12.81 3.27 -21.27
CA SER A 145 11.49 2.75 -21.63
C SER A 145 10.39 3.81 -21.54
N ARG A 146 10.57 4.81 -20.67
CA ARG A 146 9.57 5.85 -20.34
C ARG A 146 9.85 7.18 -21.05
N LEU A 147 11.11 7.42 -21.41
CA LEU A 147 11.56 8.52 -22.27
C LEU A 147 11.56 8.05 -23.73
N GLY A 148 10.93 8.82 -24.61
CA GLY A 148 10.86 8.45 -26.04
C GLY A 148 12.25 8.34 -26.67
N LYS A 149 12.38 7.54 -27.74
CA LYS A 149 13.62 7.21 -28.49
C LYS A 149 14.50 8.38 -28.99
N LYS A 150 14.16 9.63 -28.69
CA LYS A 150 14.86 10.85 -29.15
C LYS A 150 15.91 11.38 -28.17
N ILE A 151 16.05 10.77 -27.00
CA ILE A 151 16.86 11.29 -25.90
C ILE A 151 18.06 10.38 -25.68
N GLU A 152 19.26 10.95 -25.76
CA GLU A 152 20.51 10.25 -25.50
C GLU A 152 20.78 10.27 -23.99
N ILE A 153 20.91 9.09 -23.38
CA ILE A 153 21.22 8.95 -21.96
C ILE A 153 22.65 8.45 -21.83
N HIS A 154 23.55 9.31 -21.35
CA HIS A 154 24.89 8.93 -20.95
C HIS A 154 24.89 8.61 -19.45
N TYR A 155 25.52 7.50 -19.08
CA TYR A 155 25.66 7.12 -17.68
C TYR A 155 27.14 7.09 -17.32
N SER A 156 27.47 7.76 -16.23
CA SER A 156 28.73 7.61 -15.51
C SER A 156 28.41 7.14 -14.09
N LYS A 157 29.41 6.60 -13.36
CA LYS A 157 29.24 5.80 -12.12
C LYS A 157 28.06 6.21 -11.21
N ASN A 158 27.88 7.51 -10.94
CA ASN A 158 26.76 8.06 -10.17
C ASN A 158 25.93 9.13 -10.91
N THR A 159 26.25 9.45 -12.16
CA THR A 159 25.65 10.58 -12.86
C THR A 159 24.95 10.10 -14.12
N VAL A 160 23.68 10.47 -14.26
CA VAL A 160 22.89 10.21 -15.47
C VAL A 160 22.66 11.53 -16.19
N GLU A 161 23.23 11.64 -17.38
CA GLU A 161 23.06 12.78 -18.26
C GLU A 161 22.05 12.44 -19.33
N ILE A 162 21.03 13.28 -19.44
CA ILE A 162 19.93 13.13 -20.38
C ILE A 162 20.02 14.30 -21.35
N ARG A 163 20.41 14.02 -22.60
CA ARG A 163 20.56 15.01 -23.67
C ARG A 163 19.35 15.00 -24.60
N ASP A 164 18.75 16.16 -24.80
CA ASP A 164 17.71 16.37 -25.80
C ASP A 164 18.15 17.44 -26.82
N LYS A 165 18.42 17.02 -28.06
CA LYS A 165 18.94 17.89 -29.13
C LYS A 165 17.89 18.84 -29.73
N LYS A 166 16.61 18.74 -29.33
CA LYS A 166 15.50 19.54 -29.91
C LYS A 166 14.69 20.34 -28.88
N ALA A 167 15.07 20.34 -27.61
CA ALA A 167 14.26 20.93 -26.55
C ALA A 167 14.52 22.43 -26.37
N SER A 168 13.44 23.21 -26.18
CA SER A 168 13.55 24.56 -25.64
C SER A 168 13.84 24.52 -24.13
N VAL A 169 14.32 25.64 -23.54
CA VAL A 169 14.55 25.74 -22.07
C VAL A 169 13.30 25.32 -21.29
N ARG A 170 12.10 25.67 -21.77
CA ARG A 170 10.82 25.30 -21.15
C ARG A 170 10.55 23.80 -21.19
N ASP A 171 10.95 23.14 -22.27
CA ASP A 171 10.76 21.70 -22.43
C ASP A 171 11.75 20.90 -21.57
N LEU A 172 12.94 21.44 -21.28
CA LEU A 172 13.87 20.86 -20.31
C LEU A 172 13.29 20.87 -18.88
N TYR A 173 12.59 21.92 -18.47
CA TYR A 173 11.89 21.93 -17.17
C TYR A 173 10.75 20.91 -17.11
N LYS A 174 9.97 20.78 -18.19
CA LYS A 174 8.94 19.73 -18.29
C LYS A 174 9.54 18.34 -18.30
N LEU A 175 10.67 18.17 -18.98
CA LEU A 175 11.40 16.91 -19.04
C LEU A 175 11.93 16.55 -17.65
N ARG A 176 12.52 17.51 -16.92
CA ARG A 176 12.94 17.31 -15.53
C ARG A 176 11.78 16.86 -14.65
N ALA A 177 10.64 17.56 -14.68
CA ALA A 177 9.47 17.18 -13.89
C ALA A 177 9.01 15.76 -14.25
N LYS A 178 8.98 15.43 -15.55
CA LYS A 178 8.62 14.10 -16.03
C LYS A 178 9.61 13.04 -15.56
N VAL A 179 10.91 13.30 -15.68
CA VAL A 179 11.99 12.39 -15.30
C VAL A 179 11.94 12.08 -13.80
N LEU A 180 11.78 13.10 -12.96
CA LEU A 180 11.67 12.92 -11.50
C LEU A 180 10.43 12.08 -11.13
N SER A 181 9.31 12.25 -11.83
CA SER A 181 8.08 11.48 -11.61
C SER A 181 8.11 10.04 -12.14
N ILE A 182 9.16 9.63 -12.86
CA ILE A 182 9.23 8.26 -13.39
C ILE A 182 9.51 7.29 -12.24
N VAL A 183 8.65 6.28 -12.12
CA VAL A 183 8.87 5.13 -11.25
C VAL A 183 9.92 4.24 -11.90
N VAL A 184 11.04 4.05 -11.20
CA VAL A 184 12.16 3.22 -11.63
C VAL A 184 11.87 1.75 -11.35
N ARG A 185 11.38 1.47 -10.14
CA ARG A 185 11.12 0.13 -9.63
C ARG A 185 10.01 0.18 -8.59
N GLY A 186 9.29 -0.92 -8.44
CA GLY A 186 8.24 -1.06 -7.43
C GLY A 186 6.82 -0.98 -7.96
N ILE A 187 5.89 -1.05 -7.02
CA ILE A 187 4.46 -1.08 -7.32
C ILE A 187 3.90 0.33 -7.11
N LYS A 188 3.27 0.87 -8.16
CA LYS A 188 2.68 2.21 -8.11
C LYS A 188 1.64 2.31 -6.99
N GLY A 189 1.70 3.38 -6.21
CA GLY A 189 0.76 3.68 -5.13
C GLY A 189 1.28 3.34 -3.73
N ILE A 190 2.41 2.63 -3.60
CA ILE A 190 2.97 2.21 -2.31
C ILE A 190 4.16 3.10 -1.95
N LYS A 191 3.91 4.12 -1.12
CA LYS A 191 4.90 5.15 -0.79
C LYS A 191 5.84 4.77 0.34
N GLN A 192 5.38 3.92 1.26
CA GLN A 192 6.17 3.52 2.42
C GLN A 192 5.92 2.04 2.71
N VAL A 193 6.98 1.36 3.12
CA VAL A 193 6.96 -0.06 3.45
C VAL A 193 7.71 -0.27 4.76
N LEU A 194 7.09 -0.97 5.70
CA LEU A 194 7.62 -1.25 7.02
C LEU A 194 7.49 -2.75 7.33
N PRO A 195 8.60 -3.51 7.39
CA PRO A 195 8.58 -4.88 7.88
C PRO A 195 8.40 -4.88 9.39
N VAL A 196 7.32 -5.51 9.88
CA VAL A 196 6.97 -5.62 11.30
C VAL A 196 6.81 -7.09 11.65
N LYS A 197 7.30 -7.49 12.82
CA LYS A 197 7.11 -8.85 13.34
C LYS A 197 5.81 -8.92 14.14
N VAL A 198 4.80 -9.61 13.61
CA VAL A 198 3.48 -9.78 14.22
C VAL A 198 3.32 -11.23 14.65
N HIS A 199 3.10 -11.48 15.95
CA HIS A 199 2.93 -12.83 16.52
C HIS A 199 4.03 -13.85 16.14
N GLY A 200 5.27 -13.38 16.01
CA GLY A 200 6.42 -14.23 15.66
C GLY A 200 6.68 -14.34 14.14
N GLU A 201 5.77 -13.87 13.29
CA GLU A 201 5.90 -13.88 11.84
C GLU A 201 6.27 -12.49 11.29
N TRP A 202 7.07 -12.44 10.23
CA TRP A 202 7.33 -11.20 9.50
C TRP A 202 6.17 -10.85 8.58
N VAL A 203 5.64 -9.65 8.73
CA VAL A 203 4.58 -9.08 7.90
C VAL A 203 5.05 -7.72 7.38
N ILE A 204 4.73 -7.42 6.14
CA ILE A 204 5.05 -6.13 5.55
C ILE A 204 3.82 -5.24 5.65
N GLN A 205 3.93 -4.12 6.36
CA GLN A 205 2.91 -3.09 6.41
C GLN A 205 3.24 -2.00 5.39
N THR A 206 2.27 -1.61 4.58
CA THR A 206 2.46 -0.56 3.56
C THR A 206 1.59 0.66 3.84
N ALA A 207 2.11 1.83 3.48
CA ALA A 207 1.32 3.04 3.29
C ALA A 207 1.04 3.19 1.80
N GLY A 208 -0.22 3.02 1.43
CA GLY A 208 -0.64 2.85 0.03
C GLY A 208 -1.18 1.46 -0.25
N THR A 209 -2.01 1.39 -1.29
CA THR A 209 -2.73 0.19 -1.71
C THR A 209 -2.52 -0.03 -3.20
N ASN A 210 -2.16 -1.27 -3.55
CA ASN A 210 -2.19 -1.80 -4.92
C ASN A 210 -2.20 -3.34 -4.87
N LEU A 211 -3.32 -3.88 -4.40
CA LEU A 211 -3.54 -5.29 -4.15
C LEU A 211 -3.30 -6.13 -5.40
N LYS A 212 -3.74 -5.69 -6.58
CA LYS A 212 -3.57 -6.44 -7.82
C LYS A 212 -2.10 -6.74 -8.11
N ALA A 213 -1.25 -5.72 -8.12
CA ALA A 213 0.17 -5.88 -8.41
C ALA A 213 0.92 -6.61 -7.28
N VAL A 214 0.48 -6.43 -6.02
CA VAL A 214 1.08 -7.13 -4.87
C VAL A 214 0.82 -8.64 -4.93
N LEU A 215 -0.39 -9.06 -5.32
CA LEU A 215 -0.75 -10.48 -5.42
C LEU A 215 -0.06 -11.20 -6.58
N GLU A 216 0.39 -10.48 -7.61
CA GLU A 216 1.15 -11.03 -8.73
C GLU A 216 2.59 -11.41 -8.33
N LEU A 217 3.10 -10.91 -7.19
CA LEU A 217 4.43 -11.24 -6.72
C LEU A 217 4.52 -12.67 -6.17
N PRO A 218 5.50 -13.49 -6.62
CA PRO A 218 5.60 -14.89 -6.20
C PRO A 218 6.00 -15.05 -4.73
N GLU A 219 6.63 -14.05 -4.12
CA GLU A 219 7.05 -14.08 -2.71
C GLU A 219 5.87 -13.83 -1.75
N VAL A 220 4.83 -13.14 -2.21
CA VAL A 220 3.65 -12.77 -1.42
C VAL A 220 2.69 -13.94 -1.27
N ASP A 221 2.07 -14.04 -0.09
CA ASP A 221 0.99 -14.98 0.19
C ASP A 221 -0.36 -14.34 -0.19
N PRO A 222 -1.02 -14.80 -1.26
CA PRO A 222 -2.25 -14.19 -1.74
C PRO A 222 -3.47 -14.50 -0.86
N THR A 223 -3.40 -15.54 -0.02
CA THR A 223 -4.54 -15.99 0.79
C THR A 223 -4.70 -15.22 2.09
N ARG A 224 -3.61 -14.63 2.59
CA ARG A 224 -3.56 -13.92 3.87
C ARG A 224 -3.38 -12.41 3.74
N THR A 225 -3.00 -11.91 2.56
CA THR A 225 -2.77 -10.47 2.35
C THR A 225 -4.09 -9.69 2.43
N ILE A 226 -4.09 -8.62 3.23
CA ILE A 226 -5.28 -7.80 3.52
C ILE A 226 -5.01 -6.35 3.10
N SER A 227 -6.00 -5.71 2.48
CA SER A 227 -6.01 -4.28 2.15
C SER A 227 -7.16 -3.62 2.90
N ASN A 228 -6.98 -2.35 3.30
CA ASN A 228 -8.04 -1.56 3.92
C ASN A 228 -8.90 -0.78 2.89
N ASP A 229 -8.59 -0.87 1.59
CA ASP A 229 -9.36 -0.20 0.54
C ASP A 229 -10.49 -1.11 0.05
N LEU A 230 -11.73 -0.70 0.31
CA LEU A 230 -12.93 -1.48 -0.01
C LEU A 230 -13.10 -1.67 -1.53
N TRP A 231 -12.85 -0.62 -2.31
CA TRP A 231 -13.07 -0.65 -3.76
C TRP A 231 -12.02 -1.51 -4.45
N GLU A 232 -10.80 -1.46 -3.96
CA GLU A 232 -9.74 -2.33 -4.44
C GLU A 232 -10.07 -3.81 -4.18
N VAL A 233 -10.48 -4.15 -2.95
CA VAL A 233 -10.86 -5.51 -2.59
C VAL A 233 -12.07 -5.98 -3.39
N TYR A 234 -13.07 -5.12 -3.57
CA TYR A 234 -14.23 -5.40 -4.41
C TYR A 234 -13.83 -5.72 -5.87
N ASN A 235 -12.95 -4.91 -6.47
CA ASN A 235 -12.54 -5.08 -7.86
C ASN A 235 -11.63 -6.30 -8.09
N VAL A 236 -10.82 -6.67 -7.10
CA VAL A 236 -9.83 -7.76 -7.24
C VAL A 236 -10.36 -9.10 -6.73
N LEU A 237 -11.01 -9.12 -5.56
CA LEU A 237 -11.44 -10.34 -4.86
C LEU A 237 -12.97 -10.57 -4.91
N GLY A 238 -13.75 -9.53 -5.23
CA GLY A 238 -15.20 -9.62 -5.41
C GLY A 238 -16.03 -9.21 -4.19
N ILE A 239 -17.35 -9.38 -4.32
CA ILE A 239 -18.37 -8.84 -3.42
C ILE A 239 -18.29 -9.47 -2.02
N GLU A 240 -18.16 -10.80 -1.93
CA GLU A 240 -18.10 -11.48 -0.63
C GLU A 240 -16.83 -11.15 0.16
N ALA A 241 -15.71 -10.93 -0.53
CA ALA A 241 -14.48 -10.48 0.10
C ALA A 241 -14.63 -9.05 0.66
N ALA A 242 -15.24 -8.15 -0.12
CA ALA A 242 -15.56 -6.80 0.35
C ALA A 242 -16.56 -6.81 1.51
N ARG A 243 -17.58 -7.68 1.48
CA ARG A 243 -18.54 -7.85 2.58
C ARG A 243 -17.87 -8.30 3.87
N LYS A 244 -16.86 -9.18 3.79
CA LYS A 244 -16.11 -9.66 4.96
C LYS A 244 -15.15 -8.61 5.53
N LEU A 245 -14.77 -7.62 4.72
CA LEU A 245 -13.89 -6.53 5.12
C LEU A 245 -14.64 -5.41 5.86
N ILE A 246 -15.92 -5.21 5.55
CA ILE A 246 -16.84 -4.29 6.23
C ILE A 246 -17.24 -4.87 7.60
#